data_AF-A0A8S1J3N0-F1
#
_entry.id   AF-A0A8S1J3N0-F1
#
_cell.length_a   1.000
_cell.length_b   1.000
_cell.length_c   1.000
_cell.angle_alpha   90.00
_cell.angle_beta   90.00
_cell.angle_gamma   90.00
#
_symmetry.space_group_name_H-M   'P 1'
#
loop_
_entity.id
_entity.type
_entity.pdbx_description
1 polymer ?
#
loop_
_entity_poly.entity_id
_entity_poly.type
_entity_poly.pdbx_seq_one_letter_code
_entity_poly.pdbx_strand_id
1 'polypeptide(L)'
;MREQARLESGESFGEGPPDKVVGSDDVSDEEAQQYVSDVQRALRVLEAEPRDMTLSEVKLTISIESPRERQLRKMGIENESGASRDEMAVALEEVARGATPNDRIALKALAEEMNEWTSVWTQEADNAEPSSRA
;
A
#
# COMPACT_ATOMS: atom_id res chain seq x y z
N MET A 1 -32.51 15.98 10.05
CA MET A 1 -32.48 16.41 8.63
C MET A 1 -31.09 16.94 8.23
N ARG A 2 -30.03 16.17 8.47
CA ARG A 2 -28.65 16.48 8.00
C ARG A 2 -27.96 15.26 7.35
N GLU A 3 -28.48 14.05 7.57
CA GLU A 3 -27.91 12.81 7.03
C GLU A 3 -28.24 12.53 5.56
N GLN A 4 -29.20 13.25 4.96
CA GLN A 4 -29.68 12.97 3.59
C GLN A 4 -28.92 13.77 2.52
N ALA A 5 -28.06 14.72 2.89
CA ALA A 5 -27.37 15.59 1.93
C ALA A 5 -26.09 14.98 1.33
N ARG A 6 -25.60 13.86 1.88
CA ARG A 6 -24.33 13.25 1.44
C ARG A 6 -24.50 12.27 0.27
N LEU A 7 -25.73 11.85 -0.02
CA LEU A 7 -26.04 10.90 -1.11
C LEU A 7 -26.43 11.61 -2.43
N GLU A 8 -26.69 12.92 -2.40
CA GLU A 8 -27.08 13.71 -3.59
C GLU A 8 -25.94 14.58 -4.14
N SER A 9 -24.87 14.80 -3.37
CA SER A 9 -23.63 15.33 -3.93
C SER A 9 -22.97 14.19 -4.71
N GLY A 10 -23.14 14.19 -6.03
CA GLY A 10 -22.32 13.40 -6.95
C GLY A 10 -20.84 13.83 -6.91
N GLU A 11 -20.25 13.84 -5.72
CA GLU A 11 -18.82 13.84 -5.50
C GLU A 11 -18.33 12.48 -5.99
N SER A 12 -18.03 12.42 -7.29
CA SER A 12 -17.03 11.51 -7.79
C SER A 12 -15.80 11.71 -6.90
N PHE A 13 -15.55 10.73 -6.03
CA PHE A 13 -14.32 10.56 -5.27
C PHE A 13 -13.16 10.63 -6.27
N GLY A 14 -12.49 11.77 -6.33
CA GLY A 14 -11.47 11.99 -7.36
C GLY A 14 -10.90 13.39 -7.48
N GLU A 15 -11.49 14.43 -6.87
CA GLU A 15 -10.92 15.77 -6.99
C GLU A 15 -11.01 16.57 -5.68
N GLY A 16 -10.20 16.17 -4.70
CA GLY A 16 -9.77 17.08 -3.65
C GLY A 16 -8.78 18.10 -4.23
N PRO A 17 -8.65 19.31 -3.64
CA PRO A 17 -7.63 20.27 -4.08
C PRO A 17 -6.25 19.63 -3.97
N PRO A 18 -5.29 19.99 -4.85
CA PRO A 18 -4.01 19.30 -5.05
C PRO A 18 -3.07 19.24 -3.83
N ASP A 19 -3.48 19.83 -2.70
CA ASP A 19 -2.72 19.93 -1.45
C ASP A 19 -3.44 19.28 -0.25
N LYS A 20 -4.61 18.64 -0.45
CA LYS A 20 -5.31 17.97 0.65
C LYS A 20 -4.72 16.59 0.86
N VAL A 21 -3.99 16.43 1.97
CA VAL A 21 -3.54 15.13 2.47
C VAL A 21 -4.76 14.35 2.96
N VAL A 22 -5.01 13.18 2.38
CA VAL A 22 -6.13 12.30 2.71
C VAL A 22 -5.70 11.37 3.85
N GLY A 23 -6.53 11.21 4.88
CA GLY A 23 -6.24 10.33 6.02
C GLY A 23 -5.23 10.89 7.02
N SER A 24 -4.93 12.19 7.00
CA SER A 24 -4.02 12.84 7.96
C SER A 24 -4.53 12.81 9.42
N ASP A 25 -5.84 12.64 9.61
CA ASP A 25 -6.44 12.48 10.95
C ASP A 25 -6.17 11.07 11.53
N ASP A 26 -5.92 10.08 10.67
CA ASP A 26 -5.70 8.67 11.04
C ASP A 26 -4.22 8.27 11.02
N VAL A 27 -3.40 8.96 10.21
CA VAL A 27 -1.98 8.68 10.02
C VAL A 27 -1.21 9.99 10.11
N SER A 28 -0.40 10.10 11.16
CA SER A 28 0.49 11.24 11.39
C SER A 28 1.59 11.35 10.33
N ASP A 29 2.24 12.51 10.24
CA ASP A 29 3.36 12.71 9.32
C ASP A 29 4.57 11.82 9.69
N GLU A 30 4.79 11.57 10.98
CA GLU A 30 5.81 10.63 11.44
C GLU A 30 5.51 9.19 11.00
N GLU A 31 4.26 8.74 11.14
CA GLU A 31 3.84 7.42 10.66
C GLU A 31 3.92 7.32 9.14
N ALA A 32 3.51 8.35 8.41
CA ALA A 32 3.65 8.41 6.96
C ALA A 32 5.12 8.25 6.54
N GLN A 33 6.04 8.95 7.21
CA GLN A 33 7.47 8.82 6.92
C GLN A 33 8.01 7.43 7.24
N GLN A 34 7.50 6.78 8.29
CA GLN A 34 7.83 5.40 8.62
C GLN A 34 7.33 4.44 7.53
N TYR A 35 6.09 4.59 7.07
CA TYR A 35 5.53 3.78 6.00
C TYR A 35 6.29 3.94 4.67
N VAL A 36 6.73 5.16 4.33
CA VAL A 36 7.63 5.38 3.18
C VAL A 36 8.91 4.57 3.33
N SER A 37 9.54 4.61 4.51
CA SER A 37 10.78 3.87 4.79
C SER A 37 10.58 2.35 4.69
N ASP A 38 9.44 1.85 5.17
CA ASP A 38 9.11 0.43 5.14
C ASP A 38 8.83 -0.05 3.71
N VAL A 39 8.07 0.71 2.91
CA VAL A 39 7.85 0.44 1.48
C VAL A 39 9.19 0.42 0.72
N GLN A 40 10.06 1.41 0.95
CA GLN A 40 11.39 1.43 0.32
C GLN A 40 12.26 0.25 0.73
N ARG A 41 12.16 -0.20 1.98
CA ARG A 41 12.87 -1.40 2.46
C ARG A 41 12.33 -2.65 1.78
N ALA A 42 11.02 -2.78 1.70
CA ALA A 42 10.38 -3.93 1.06
C ALA A 42 10.72 -4.00 -0.44
N LEU A 43 10.76 -2.86 -1.14
CA LEU A 43 11.21 -2.79 -2.54
C LEU A 43 12.63 -3.33 -2.71
N ARG A 44 13.57 -2.97 -1.82
CA ARG A 44 14.94 -3.50 -1.87
C ARG A 44 15.00 -5.01 -1.65
N VAL A 45 14.14 -5.56 -0.79
CA VAL A 45 14.05 -7.01 -0.56
C VAL A 45 13.49 -7.73 -1.80
N LEU A 46 12.48 -7.15 -2.45
CA LEU A 46 11.85 -7.73 -3.64
C LEU A 46 12.73 -7.63 -4.89
N GLU A 47 13.51 -6.55 -5.01
CA GLU A 47 14.49 -6.37 -6.09
C GLU A 47 15.70 -7.30 -5.94
N ALA A 48 16.04 -7.70 -4.71
CA ALA A 48 17.16 -8.60 -4.46
C ALA A 48 16.91 -10.04 -4.95
N GLU A 49 17.98 -10.75 -5.27
CA GLU A 49 17.93 -12.20 -5.52
C GLU A 49 17.46 -12.95 -4.25
N PRO A 50 16.64 -14.02 -4.38
CA PRO A 50 16.23 -14.70 -5.61
C PRO A 50 14.93 -14.17 -6.24
N ARG A 51 14.37 -13.08 -5.72
CA ARG A 51 13.06 -12.56 -6.17
C ARG A 51 13.17 -11.81 -7.49
N ASP A 52 14.22 -10.98 -7.65
CA ASP A 52 14.53 -10.24 -8.88
C ASP A 52 13.31 -9.53 -9.49
N MET A 53 12.48 -8.91 -8.64
CA MET A 53 11.25 -8.25 -9.08
C MET A 53 11.52 -6.80 -9.44
N THR A 54 11.09 -6.40 -10.64
CA THR A 54 11.10 -5.00 -11.06
C THR A 54 9.95 -4.22 -10.42
N LEU A 55 10.11 -2.89 -10.33
CA LEU A 55 9.03 -2.00 -9.86
C LEU A 55 7.72 -2.19 -10.64
N SER A 56 7.81 -2.45 -11.95
CA SER A 56 6.63 -2.68 -12.80
C SER A 56 5.91 -3.98 -12.42
N GLU A 57 6.64 -5.04 -12.08
CA GLU A 57 6.04 -6.30 -11.61
C GLU A 57 5.44 -6.17 -10.22
N VAL A 58 6.10 -5.44 -9.31
CA VAL A 58 5.55 -5.14 -7.98
C VAL A 58 4.24 -4.36 -8.12
N LYS A 59 4.22 -3.32 -8.98
CA LYS A 59 3.01 -2.55 -9.27
C LYS A 59 1.90 -3.42 -9.86
N LEU A 60 2.22 -4.27 -10.84
CA LEU A 60 1.25 -5.19 -11.43
C LEU A 60 0.67 -6.13 -10.37
N THR A 61 1.50 -6.63 -9.45
CA THR A 61 1.07 -7.51 -8.37
C THR A 61 0.11 -6.79 -7.42
N ILE A 62 0.44 -5.57 -6.97
CA ILE A 62 -0.43 -4.76 -6.12
C ILE A 62 -1.77 -4.45 -6.79
N SER A 63 -1.75 -4.22 -8.12
CA SER A 63 -2.94 -3.88 -8.89
C SER A 63 -3.91 -5.06 -9.04
N ILE A 64 -3.47 -6.30 -8.76
CA ILE A 64 -4.31 -7.49 -8.88
C ILE A 64 -5.22 -7.62 -7.67
N GLU A 65 -6.51 -7.43 -7.91
CA GLU A 65 -7.56 -7.72 -6.92
C GLU A 65 -7.97 -9.19 -6.97
N SER A 66 -8.13 -9.83 -5.80
CA SER A 66 -8.64 -11.19 -5.72
C SER A 66 -10.09 -11.29 -6.22
N PRO A 67 -10.54 -12.46 -6.72
CA PRO A 67 -11.93 -12.64 -7.14
C PRO A 67 -12.95 -12.35 -6.03
N ARG A 68 -12.54 -12.51 -4.76
CA ARG A 68 -13.39 -12.26 -3.59
C ARG A 68 -13.53 -10.77 -3.31
N GLU A 69 -12.43 -10.03 -3.23
CA GLU A 69 -12.44 -8.57 -3.02
C GLU A 69 -13.26 -7.88 -4.13
N ARG A 70 -13.08 -8.31 -5.38
CA ARG A 70 -13.85 -7.80 -6.52
C ARG A 70 -15.36 -8.00 -6.35
N GLN A 71 -15.78 -9.13 -5.80
CA GLN A 71 -17.19 -9.41 -5.54
C GLN A 71 -17.72 -8.56 -4.37
N LEU A 72 -16.96 -8.44 -3.29
CA LEU A 72 -17.31 -7.59 -2.14
C LEU A 72 -17.48 -6.13 -2.57
N ARG A 73 -16.55 -5.61 -3.37
CA ARG A 73 -16.64 -4.26 -3.95
C ARG A 73 -17.90 -4.09 -4.80
N LYS A 74 -18.25 -5.07 -5.63
CA LYS A 74 -19.51 -5.06 -6.42
C LYS A 74 -20.76 -5.06 -5.53
N MET A 75 -20.67 -5.60 -4.32
CA MET A 75 -21.73 -5.60 -3.32
C MET A 75 -21.74 -4.32 -2.47
N GLY A 76 -20.82 -3.37 -2.71
CA GLY A 76 -20.69 -2.15 -1.92
C GLY A 76 -20.09 -2.37 -0.53
N ILE A 77 -19.43 -3.51 -0.31
CA ILE A 77 -18.73 -3.78 0.94
C ILE A 77 -17.31 -3.22 0.79
N GLU A 78 -16.96 -2.28 1.67
CA GLU A 78 -15.64 -1.66 1.72
C GLU A 78 -14.57 -2.69 2.14
N ASN A 79 -13.37 -2.55 1.56
CA ASN A 79 -12.24 -3.41 1.92
C ASN A 79 -11.68 -3.00 3.29
N GLU A 80 -11.17 -3.97 4.06
CA GLU A 80 -10.62 -3.72 5.41
C GLU A 80 -9.42 -2.75 5.38
N SER A 81 -8.71 -2.68 4.24
CA SER A 81 -7.57 -1.76 4.05
C SER A 81 -7.97 -0.29 3.91
N GLY A 82 -9.24 0.03 3.65
CA GLY A 82 -9.70 1.40 3.41
C GLY A 82 -9.18 2.07 2.12
N ALA A 83 -8.36 1.37 1.33
CA ALA A 83 -7.78 1.85 0.08
C ALA A 83 -7.98 0.84 -1.06
N SER A 84 -8.15 1.35 -2.27
CA SER A 84 -8.24 0.54 -3.49
C SER A 84 -6.85 0.15 -4.03
N ARG A 85 -6.81 -0.92 -4.83
CA ARG A 85 -5.59 -1.39 -5.49
C ARG A 85 -4.94 -0.32 -6.39
N ASP A 86 -5.75 0.51 -7.04
CA ASP A 86 -5.25 1.60 -7.89
C ASP A 86 -4.61 2.73 -7.04
N GLU A 87 -5.21 3.10 -5.91
CA GLU A 87 -4.64 4.08 -4.98
C GLU A 87 -3.31 3.58 -4.39
N MET A 88 -3.25 2.30 -4.00
CA MET A 88 -1.99 1.68 -3.54
C MET A 88 -0.91 1.66 -4.65
N ALA A 89 -1.29 1.40 -5.91
CA ALA A 89 -0.37 1.44 -7.04
C ALA A 89 0.14 2.86 -7.32
N VAL A 90 -0.69 3.89 -7.14
CA VAL A 90 -0.26 5.30 -7.22
C VAL A 90 0.71 5.64 -6.09
N ALA A 91 0.38 5.29 -4.84
CA ALA A 91 1.24 5.51 -3.69
C ALA A 91 2.62 4.84 -3.87
N LEU A 92 2.66 3.63 -4.42
CA LEU A 92 3.90 2.92 -4.75
C LEU A 92 4.77 3.72 -5.70
N GLU A 93 4.20 4.26 -6.78
CA GLU A 93 4.95 5.05 -7.76
C GLU A 93 5.51 6.34 -7.15
N GLU A 94 4.74 7.01 -6.30
CA GLU A 94 5.19 8.20 -5.59
C GLU A 94 6.37 7.89 -4.66
N VAL A 95 6.27 6.82 -3.86
CA VAL A 95 7.36 6.37 -2.98
C VAL A 95 8.59 5.97 -3.78
N ALA A 96 8.42 5.28 -4.91
CA ALA A 96 9.52 4.90 -5.79
C ALA A 96 10.24 6.11 -6.41
N ARG A 97 9.54 7.24 -6.59
CA ARG A 97 10.14 8.52 -7.02
C ARG A 97 10.75 9.31 -5.85
N GLY A 98 10.65 8.81 -4.61
CA GLY A 98 11.13 9.47 -3.40
C GLY A 98 10.17 10.50 -2.81
N ALA A 99 8.90 10.51 -3.23
CA ALA A 99 7.86 11.37 -2.67
C ALA A 99 7.10 10.66 -1.54
N THR A 100 6.52 11.45 -0.63
CA THR A 100 5.60 10.94 0.39
C THR A 100 4.16 11.07 -0.14
N PRO A 101 3.41 9.96 -0.33
CA PRO A 101 2.06 10.02 -0.87
C PRO A 101 1.11 10.89 -0.05
N ASN A 102 0.29 11.70 -0.74
CA ASN A 102 -0.74 12.53 -0.11
C ASN A 102 -1.90 11.69 0.44
N ASP A 103 -2.14 10.50 -0.11
CA ASP A 103 -3.09 9.54 0.44
C ASP A 103 -2.40 8.66 1.49
N ARG A 104 -2.60 9.02 2.76
CA ARG A 104 -2.00 8.30 3.88
C ARG A 104 -2.62 6.93 4.11
N ILE A 105 -3.90 6.75 3.77
CA ILE A 105 -4.59 5.46 3.90
C ILE A 105 -4.03 4.48 2.89
N ALA A 106 -3.87 4.91 1.63
CA ALA A 106 -3.24 4.12 0.59
C ALA A 106 -1.78 3.77 0.91
N LEU A 107 -1.02 4.74 1.44
CA LEU A 107 0.36 4.51 1.88
C LEU A 107 0.45 3.49 3.01
N LYS A 108 -0.42 3.59 4.02
CA LYS A 108 -0.49 2.64 5.13
C LYS A 108 -0.82 1.23 4.64
N ALA A 109 -1.88 1.09 3.85
CA ALA A 109 -2.29 -0.19 3.27
C ALA A 109 -1.18 -0.82 2.43
N LEU A 110 -0.49 -0.01 1.61
CA LEU A 110 0.66 -0.45 0.83
C LEU A 110 1.81 -0.95 1.73
N ALA A 111 2.15 -0.22 2.78
CA ALA A 111 3.22 -0.59 3.69
C ALA A 111 2.92 -1.90 4.43
N GLU A 112 1.68 -2.08 4.89
CA GLU A 112 1.21 -3.32 5.53
C GLU A 112 1.32 -4.51 4.58
N GLU A 113 0.82 -4.38 3.35
CA GLU A 113 0.88 -5.45 2.34
C GLU A 113 2.32 -5.81 1.95
N MET A 114 3.17 -4.81 1.71
CA MET A 114 4.57 -5.05 1.33
C MET A 114 5.41 -5.64 2.48
N ASN A 115 5.10 -5.25 3.73
CA ASN A 115 5.71 -5.88 4.90
C ASN A 115 5.26 -7.33 5.03
N GLU A 116 3.99 -7.65 4.77
CA GLU A 116 3.52 -9.03 4.77
C GLU A 116 4.28 -9.86 3.73
N TRP A 117 4.40 -9.36 2.49
CA TRP A 117 5.11 -10.05 1.41
C TRP A 117 6.57 -10.34 1.75
N THR A 118 7.24 -9.42 2.43
CA THR A 118 8.66 -9.51 2.75
C THR A 118 8.96 -10.21 4.07
N SER A 119 7.98 -10.28 4.98
CA SER A 119 8.10 -10.93 6.29
C SER A 119 8.54 -12.40 6.21
N VAL A 120 8.11 -13.11 5.17
CA VAL A 120 8.47 -14.52 4.94
C VAL A 120 9.95 -14.64 4.59
N TRP A 121 10.48 -13.72 3.79
CA TRP A 121 11.84 -13.77 3.26
C TRP A 121 12.88 -13.22 4.23
N THR A 122 12.51 -12.24 5.07
CA THR A 122 13.38 -11.79 6.17
C THR A 122 13.63 -12.92 7.17
N GLN A 123 12.60 -13.73 7.48
CA GLN A 123 12.75 -14.89 8.37
C GLN A 123 13.63 -15.99 7.76
N GLU A 124 13.57 -16.22 6.45
CA GLU A 124 14.41 -17.21 5.78
C GLU A 124 15.90 -16.81 5.77
N ALA A 125 16.20 -15.52 5.58
CA ALA A 125 17.58 -15.02 5.66
C ALA A 125 18.19 -15.21 7.07
N ASP A 126 17.40 -14.95 8.12
CA ASP A 126 17.82 -15.13 9.51
C ASP A 126 18.04 -16.62 9.88
N ASN A 127 17.31 -17.53 9.24
CA ASN A 127 17.44 -18.98 9.44
C ASN A 127 18.58 -19.62 8.60
N ALA A 128 19.20 -18.87 7.69
CA ALA A 128 20.12 -19.39 6.67
C ALA A 128 21.63 -19.37 7.06
N GLU A 129 22.04 -18.93 8.25
CA GLU A 129 23.45 -19.00 8.71
C GLU A 129 23.65 -19.74 10.06
N PRO A 130 24.75 -20.48 10.28
CA PRO A 130 25.15 -21.69 9.55
C PRO A 130 25.33 -22.88 10.51
N SER A 131 24.52 -23.93 10.38
CA SER A 131 24.87 -25.27 10.89
C SER A 131 25.89 -25.93 9.94
N SER A 132 27.04 -25.27 9.77
CA SER A 132 28.17 -25.77 9.01
C SER A 132 29.43 -24.97 9.40
N ARG A 133 29.82 -25.13 10.66
CA ARG A 133 31.21 -24.93 11.07
C ARG A 133 31.59 -26.15 11.90
N ALA A 134 32.64 -26.82 11.41
CA ALA A 134 33.15 -28.12 11.79
C ALA A 134 33.27 -28.40 13.29
#